data_AF-A0A914D7E8-F1
#
_entry.id   AF-A0A914D7E8-F1
#
_cell.length_a   1.000
_cell.length_b   1.000
_cell.length_c   1.000
_cell.angle_alpha   90.00
_cell.angle_beta   90.00
_cell.angle_gamma   90.00
#
_symmetry.space_group_name_H-M   'P 1'
#
loop_
_entity.id
_entity.type
_entity.pdbx_description
1 polymer ?
#
loop_
_entity_poly.entity_id
_entity_poly.type
_entity_poly.pdbx_seq_one_letter_code
_entity_poly.pdbx_strand_id
1 'polypeptide(L)'
;IKTLHLVNVLLACIELEYNDWQIRIAWRSEMMVSGLRNCIPNIEKFAAQNEELKKAYDSFHREKHDDFDDLQERFDELKGDFDDINDAFNMLYTSVINTGCEDRLLSILQHLLLVNDGKYSRYSYFTLIDTCICGIAFGESGYDPMFET
;
A
#
# COMPACT_ATOMS: atom_id res chain seq x y z
N ILE A 1 -18.95 17.58 -4.30
CA ILE A 1 -18.52 18.34 -3.09
C ILE A 1 -18.90 17.58 -1.82
N LYS A 2 -20.20 17.40 -1.49
CA LYS A 2 -20.64 16.71 -0.26
C LYS A 2 -20.09 15.29 -0.09
N THR A 3 -19.95 14.52 -1.16
CA THR A 3 -19.42 13.15 -1.12
C THR A 3 -17.94 13.09 -0.70
N LEU A 4 -17.11 14.03 -1.15
CA LEU A 4 -15.67 14.02 -0.80
C LEU A 4 -15.45 14.48 0.64
N HIS A 5 -16.22 15.46 1.11
CA HIS A 5 -16.25 15.80 2.54
C HIS A 5 -16.68 14.62 3.39
N LEU A 6 -17.68 13.84 2.96
CA LEU A 6 -18.10 12.63 3.67
C LEU A 6 -16.96 11.60 3.74
N VAL A 7 -16.22 11.39 2.63
CA VAL A 7 -15.05 10.51 2.60
C VAL A 7 -13.99 10.95 3.63
N ASN A 8 -13.60 12.23 3.62
CA ASN A 8 -12.59 12.74 4.57
C ASN A 8 -13.08 12.64 6.02
N VAL A 9 -14.36 12.92 6.27
CA VAL A 9 -14.94 12.77 7.62
C VAL A 9 -14.91 11.31 8.08
N LEU A 10 -15.23 10.35 7.20
CA LEU A 10 -15.17 8.92 7.54
C LEU A 10 -13.73 8.48 7.84
N LEU A 11 -12.75 8.93 7.04
CA LEU A 11 -11.34 8.63 7.27
C LEU A 11 -10.82 9.24 8.59
N ALA A 12 -11.17 10.51 8.86
CA ALA A 12 -10.81 11.18 10.11
C ALA A 12 -11.46 10.55 11.34
N CYS A 13 -12.67 9.99 11.22
CA CYS A 13 -13.31 9.24 12.32
C CYS A 13 -12.52 7.99 12.72
N ILE A 14 -11.88 7.30 11.76
CA ILE A 14 -11.06 6.11 12.06
C ILE A 14 -9.82 6.47 12.89
N GLU A 15 -9.20 7.62 12.58
CA GLU A 15 -8.05 8.12 13.33
C GLU A 15 -8.40 8.38 14.81
N LEU A 16 -9.57 8.95 15.07
CA LEU A 16 -10.03 9.29 16.43
C LEU A 16 -10.36 8.07 17.29
N GLU A 17 -10.82 6.97 16.71
CA GLU A 17 -11.33 5.83 17.46
C GLU A 17 -10.33 4.67 17.56
N TYR A 18 -9.52 4.43 16.53
CA TYR A 18 -8.65 3.24 16.44
C TYR A 18 -7.19 3.55 16.16
N ASN A 19 -6.86 4.75 15.67
CA ASN A 19 -5.55 5.11 15.12
C ASN A 19 -4.93 4.00 14.23
N ASP A 20 -5.80 3.33 13.47
CA ASP A 20 -5.43 2.16 12.68
C ASP A 20 -5.31 2.54 11.20
N TRP A 21 -4.08 2.79 10.78
CA TRP A 21 -3.74 3.11 9.40
C TRP A 21 -4.14 1.98 8.43
N GLN A 22 -4.16 0.71 8.88
CA GLN A 22 -4.53 -0.42 8.03
C GLN A 22 -6.00 -0.31 7.63
N ILE A 23 -6.86 0.08 8.57
CA ILE A 23 -8.28 0.35 8.31
C ILE A 23 -8.44 1.56 7.37
N ARG A 24 -7.69 2.64 7.59
CA ARG A 24 -7.74 3.82 6.72
C ARG A 24 -7.37 3.47 5.28
N ILE A 25 -6.26 2.77 5.07
CA ILE A 25 -5.82 2.32 3.74
C ILE A 25 -6.83 1.35 3.12
N ALA A 26 -7.34 0.38 3.88
CA ALA A 26 -8.33 -0.57 3.39
C ALA A 26 -9.60 0.13 2.90
N TRP A 27 -10.16 1.05 3.68
CA TRP A 27 -11.36 1.79 3.31
C TRP A 27 -11.11 2.74 2.14
N ARG A 28 -9.95 3.40 2.10
CA ARG A 28 -9.56 4.23 0.95
C ARG A 28 -9.50 3.37 -0.33
N SER A 29 -8.93 2.17 -0.22
CA SER A 29 -8.83 1.22 -1.33
C SER A 29 -10.20 0.81 -1.82
N GLU A 30 -11.08 0.38 -0.91
CA GLU A 30 -12.45 -0.01 -1.25
C GLU A 30 -13.24 1.13 -1.90
N MET A 31 -13.09 2.37 -1.43
CA MET A 31 -13.71 3.55 -2.05
C MET A 31 -13.18 3.79 -3.46
N MET A 32 -11.86 3.64 -3.68
CA MET A 32 -11.27 3.81 -5.02
C MET A 32 -11.81 2.79 -6.02
N VAL A 33 -11.93 1.53 -5.61
CA VAL A 33 -12.51 0.44 -6.42
C VAL A 33 -13.97 0.70 -6.73
N SER A 34 -14.72 1.14 -5.72
CA SER A 34 -16.16 1.36 -5.82
C SER A 34 -16.55 2.54 -6.74
N GLY A 35 -15.58 3.16 -7.40
CA GLY A 35 -15.79 4.16 -8.45
C GLY A 35 -15.22 5.53 -8.14
N LEU A 36 -14.63 5.76 -6.95
CA LEU A 36 -13.98 7.03 -6.65
C LEU A 36 -12.80 7.28 -7.60
N ARG A 37 -12.03 6.23 -7.97
CA ARG A 37 -10.89 6.33 -8.91
C ARG A 37 -11.30 6.97 -10.25
N ASN A 38 -12.45 6.58 -10.78
CA ASN A 38 -12.98 7.11 -12.04
C ASN A 38 -13.48 8.56 -11.90
N CYS A 39 -13.81 8.98 -10.68
CA CYS A 39 -14.26 10.33 -10.39
C CYS A 39 -13.10 11.32 -10.18
N ILE A 40 -11.91 10.86 -9.77
CA ILE A 40 -10.75 11.71 -9.44
C ILE A 40 -10.41 12.73 -10.54
N PRO A 41 -10.29 12.37 -11.84
CA PRO A 41 -9.94 13.35 -12.87
C PRO A 41 -10.96 14.48 -13.01
N ASN A 42 -12.25 14.17 -12.81
CA ASN A 42 -13.30 15.17 -12.80
C ASN A 42 -13.22 16.04 -11.55
N ILE A 43 -12.98 15.44 -10.38
CA ILE A 43 -12.84 16.15 -9.11
C ILE A 43 -11.69 17.17 -9.20
N GLU A 44 -10.53 16.76 -9.73
CA GLU A 44 -9.37 17.64 -9.98
C GLU A 44 -9.73 18.84 -10.85
N LYS A 45 -10.40 18.59 -11.98
CA LYS A 45 -10.82 19.63 -12.91
C LYS A 45 -11.77 20.64 -12.24
N PHE A 46 -12.72 20.17 -11.43
CA PHE A 46 -13.67 21.02 -10.73
C PHE A 46 -13.05 21.75 -9.53
N ALA A 47 -12.05 21.15 -8.87
CA ALA A 47 -11.31 21.77 -7.78
C ALA A 47 -10.59 23.06 -8.23
N ALA A 48 -10.14 23.12 -9.49
CA ALA A 48 -9.54 24.35 -10.06
C ALA A 48 -10.50 25.56 -10.09
N GLN A 49 -11.82 25.33 -10.00
CA GLN A 49 -12.86 26.36 -10.10
C GLN A 49 -13.65 26.55 -8.80
N ASN A 50 -13.45 25.69 -7.80
CA ASN A 50 -14.21 25.71 -6.56
C ASN A 50 -13.27 25.52 -5.36
N GLU A 51 -13.06 26.59 -4.61
CA GLU A 51 -12.13 26.65 -3.47
C GLU A 51 -12.51 25.66 -2.34
N GLU A 52 -13.80 25.43 -2.11
CA GLU A 52 -14.27 24.49 -1.08
C GLU A 52 -13.96 23.04 -1.47
N LEU A 53 -14.22 22.69 -2.74
CA LEU A 53 -13.86 21.38 -3.29
C LEU A 53 -12.35 21.18 -3.31
N LYS A 54 -11.59 22.21 -3.65
CA LYS A 54 -10.13 22.17 -3.64
C LYS A 54 -9.59 21.85 -2.26
N LYS A 55 -10.07 22.53 -1.21
CA LYS A 55 -9.69 22.22 0.17
C LYS A 55 -9.99 20.78 0.56
N ALA A 56 -11.17 20.27 0.21
CA ALA A 56 -11.55 18.89 0.48
C ALA A 56 -10.63 17.89 -0.25
N TYR A 57 -10.33 18.16 -1.52
CA TYR A 57 -9.45 17.32 -2.33
C TYR A 57 -7.99 17.36 -1.85
N ASP A 58 -7.48 18.53 -1.51
CA ASP A 58 -6.13 18.69 -0.95
C ASP A 58 -6.01 18.01 0.42
N SER A 59 -7.06 18.02 1.25
CA SER A 59 -7.11 17.25 2.52
C SER A 59 -7.04 15.76 2.26
N PHE A 60 -7.84 15.25 1.32
CA PHE A 60 -7.85 13.82 0.96
C PHE A 60 -6.47 13.33 0.51
N HIS A 61 -5.77 14.11 -0.32
CA HIS A 61 -4.42 13.75 -0.76
C HIS A 61 -3.37 13.85 0.33
N ARG A 62 -3.50 14.83 1.22
CA ARG A 62 -2.59 14.97 2.36
C ARG A 62 -2.73 13.79 3.30
N GLU A 63 -3.95 13.44 3.71
CA GLU A 63 -4.20 12.27 4.57
C GLU A 63 -3.67 10.98 3.94
N LYS A 64 -3.78 10.85 2.61
CA LYS A 64 -3.22 9.71 1.87
C LYS A 64 -1.69 9.70 1.89
N HIS A 65 -1.05 10.87 1.81
CA HIS A 65 0.40 11.00 1.86
C HIS A 65 0.93 10.75 3.27
N ASP A 66 0.27 11.32 4.28
CA ASP A 66 0.60 11.14 5.69
C ASP A 66 0.50 9.65 6.07
N ASP A 67 -0.57 8.95 5.66
CA ASP A 67 -0.70 7.49 5.84
C ASP A 67 0.43 6.69 5.19
N PHE A 68 0.93 7.14 4.04
CA PHE A 68 2.02 6.49 3.33
C PHE A 68 3.37 6.73 4.01
N ASP A 69 3.61 7.95 4.49
CA ASP A 69 4.84 8.32 5.20
C ASP A 69 4.92 7.57 6.54
N ASP A 70 3.82 7.49 7.29
CA ASP A 70 3.71 6.69 8.52
C ASP A 70 4.02 5.21 8.27
N LEU A 71 3.53 4.68 7.15
CA LEU A 71 3.76 3.29 6.76
C LEU A 71 5.22 3.05 6.36
N GLN A 72 5.85 4.02 5.69
CA GLN A 72 7.26 3.97 5.32
C GLN A 72 8.17 4.02 6.56
N GLU A 73 7.87 4.89 7.53
CA GLU A 73 8.60 4.97 8.79
C GLU A 73 8.56 3.63 9.54
N ARG A 74 7.37 3.01 9.66
CA ARG A 74 7.22 1.68 10.27
C ARG A 74 7.98 0.59 9.54
N PHE A 75 8.07 0.67 8.21
CA PHE A 75 8.89 -0.28 7.45
C PHE A 75 10.38 -0.09 7.73
N ASP A 76 10.84 1.16 7.85
CA ASP A 76 12.22 1.46 8.20
C ASP A 76 12.56 0.98 9.62
N GLU A 77 11.63 1.12 10.58
CA GLU A 77 11.73 0.53 11.92
C GLU A 77 11.83 -1.00 11.85
N LEU A 78 10.89 -1.65 11.13
CA LEU A 78 10.87 -3.09 10.94
C LEU A 78 12.16 -3.61 10.30
N LYS A 79 12.71 -2.87 9.34
CA LYS A 79 13.99 -3.19 8.69
C LYS A 79 15.16 -3.06 9.67
N GLY A 80 15.09 -2.12 10.61
CA GLY A 80 16.06 -1.97 11.70
C GLY A 80 16.03 -3.11 12.72
N ASP A 81 14.90 -3.83 12.86
CA ASP A 81 14.76 -4.96 13.77
C ASP A 81 15.44 -6.26 13.27
N PHE A 82 15.84 -6.30 12.00
CA PHE A 82 16.47 -7.49 11.39
C PHE A 82 17.93 -7.26 11.05
N ASP A 83 18.84 -7.94 11.75
CA ASP A 83 20.29 -7.84 11.55
C ASP A 83 20.77 -8.66 10.34
N ASP A 84 20.06 -9.74 9.96
CA ASP A 84 20.38 -10.56 8.79
C ASP A 84 19.15 -11.14 8.06
N ILE A 85 19.40 -11.73 6.87
CA ILE A 85 18.37 -12.29 6.00
C ILE A 85 17.65 -13.50 6.63
N ASN A 86 18.34 -14.27 7.48
CA ASN A 86 17.75 -15.44 8.12
C ASN A 86 16.72 -15.01 9.16
N ASP A 87 16.97 -13.95 9.92
CA ASP A 87 16.03 -13.43 10.91
C ASP A 87 14.72 -12.96 10.25
N ALA A 88 14.84 -12.16 9.19
CA ALA A 88 13.69 -11.71 8.40
C ALA A 88 12.93 -12.90 7.79
N PHE A 89 13.65 -13.89 7.26
CA PHE A 89 13.06 -15.11 6.70
C PHE A 89 12.32 -15.94 7.76
N ASN A 90 12.92 -16.15 8.93
CA ASN A 90 12.31 -16.93 10.01
C ASN A 90 11.04 -16.27 10.53
N MET A 91 11.03 -14.93 10.65
CA MET A 91 9.85 -14.19 11.06
C MET A 91 8.73 -14.27 10.01
N LEU A 92 9.07 -14.13 8.72
CA LEU A 92 8.12 -14.37 7.63
C LEU A 92 7.59 -15.81 7.69
N TYR A 93 8.46 -16.81 7.74
CA TYR A 93 8.05 -18.22 7.81
C TYR A 93 7.10 -18.49 8.99
N THR A 94 7.39 -17.91 10.15
CA THR A 94 6.54 -18.04 11.35
C THR A 94 5.18 -17.38 11.18
N SER A 95 5.06 -16.30 10.40
CA SER A 95 3.76 -15.68 10.11
C SER A 95 2.92 -16.48 9.10
N VAL A 96 3.57 -17.31 8.28
CA VAL A 96 2.90 -18.12 7.24
C VAL A 96 2.62 -19.55 7.69
N ILE A 97 3.33 -20.10 8.67
CA ILE A 97 3.14 -21.49 9.10
C ILE A 97 1.75 -21.72 9.72
N ASN A 98 1.16 -22.87 9.44
CA ASN A 98 -0.22 -23.24 9.74
C ASN A 98 -1.27 -22.33 9.07
N THR A 99 -0.89 -21.63 8.00
CA THR A 99 -1.81 -20.88 7.15
C THR A 99 -1.89 -21.52 5.76
N GLY A 100 -2.93 -21.23 4.98
CA GLY A 100 -3.03 -21.68 3.59
C GLY A 100 -1.99 -21.07 2.64
N CYS A 101 -1.05 -20.26 3.14
CA CYS A 101 -0.08 -19.51 2.35
C CYS A 101 1.30 -20.17 2.25
N GLU A 102 1.55 -21.27 2.97
CA GLU A 102 2.86 -21.97 2.99
C GLU A 102 3.33 -22.37 1.59
N ASP A 103 2.44 -22.99 0.81
CA ASP A 103 2.73 -23.41 -0.58
C ASP A 103 3.03 -22.21 -1.49
N ARG A 104 2.44 -21.05 -1.20
CA ARG A 104 2.70 -19.80 -1.96
C ARG A 104 4.06 -19.24 -1.63
N LEU A 105 4.43 -19.18 -0.35
CA LEU A 105 5.77 -18.74 0.06
C LEU A 105 6.84 -19.67 -0.53
N LEU A 106 6.64 -20.99 -0.44
CA LEU A 106 7.55 -21.97 -1.04
C LEU A 106 7.69 -21.75 -2.55
N SER A 107 6.57 -21.57 -3.25
CA SER A 107 6.57 -21.31 -4.69
C SER A 107 7.34 -20.02 -5.03
N ILE A 108 7.14 -18.93 -4.28
CA ILE A 108 7.87 -17.67 -4.50
C ILE A 108 9.37 -17.89 -4.37
N LEU A 109 9.84 -18.54 -3.30
CA LEU A 109 11.26 -18.83 -3.10
C LEU A 109 11.84 -19.69 -4.24
N GLN A 110 11.10 -20.71 -4.68
CA GLN A 110 11.51 -21.55 -5.81
C GLN A 110 11.67 -20.75 -7.10
N HIS A 111 10.79 -19.80 -7.39
CA HIS A 111 10.94 -18.90 -8.55
C HIS A 111 12.17 -18.00 -8.40
N LEU A 112 12.44 -17.46 -7.21
CA LEU A 112 13.63 -16.64 -6.95
C LEU A 112 14.94 -17.41 -7.18
N LEU A 113 14.98 -18.71 -6.88
CA LEU A 113 16.14 -19.57 -7.14
C LEU A 113 16.47 -19.71 -8.64
N LEU A 114 15.50 -19.52 -9.52
CA LEU A 114 15.70 -19.57 -10.97
C LEU A 114 16.27 -18.26 -11.54
N VAL A 115 16.27 -17.17 -10.77
CA VAL A 115 16.83 -15.88 -11.19
C VAL A 115 18.35 -15.99 -11.27
N ASN A 116 18.88 -15.94 -12.49
CA ASN A 116 20.30 -16.05 -12.78
C ASN A 116 20.83 -14.82 -13.53
N ASP A 117 22.15 -14.70 -13.58
CA ASP A 117 22.80 -13.75 -14.46
C ASP A 117 22.61 -14.19 -15.91
N GLY A 118 21.98 -13.33 -16.72
CA GLY A 118 21.65 -13.60 -18.11
C GLY A 118 21.77 -12.33 -18.93
N LYS A 119 20.65 -11.85 -19.48
CA LYS A 119 20.60 -10.57 -20.21
C LYS A 119 20.89 -9.37 -19.30
N TYR A 120 20.43 -9.43 -18.04
CA TYR A 120 20.70 -8.46 -16.98
C TYR A 120 21.33 -9.18 -15.79
N SER A 121 21.91 -8.42 -14.86
CA SER A 121 22.47 -8.99 -13.64
C SER A 121 21.36 -9.44 -12.70
N ARG A 122 21.67 -10.42 -11.86
CA ARG A 122 20.79 -10.86 -10.77
C ARG A 122 20.35 -9.68 -9.90
N TYR A 123 21.24 -8.73 -9.62
CA TYR A 123 20.90 -7.51 -8.87
C TYR A 123 19.73 -6.74 -9.51
N SER A 124 19.76 -6.50 -10.83
CA SER A 124 18.68 -5.79 -11.52
C SER A 124 17.33 -6.50 -11.43
N TYR A 125 17.31 -7.83 -11.51
CA TYR A 125 16.09 -8.60 -11.32
C TYR A 125 15.57 -8.51 -9.89
N PHE A 126 16.45 -8.63 -8.90
CA PHE A 126 16.07 -8.49 -7.49
C PHE A 126 15.59 -7.07 -7.15
N THR A 127 16.18 -6.02 -7.75
CA THR A 127 15.66 -4.64 -7.61
C THR A 127 14.25 -4.49 -8.19
N LEU A 128 13.98 -5.11 -9.35
CA LEU A 128 12.65 -5.09 -9.92
C LEU A 128 11.65 -5.83 -9.04
N ILE A 129 12.01 -7.02 -8.56
CA ILE A 129 11.18 -7.83 -7.66
C ILE A 129 10.88 -7.07 -6.37
N ASP A 130 11.91 -6.45 -5.77
CA ASP A 130 11.77 -5.60 -4.58
C ASP A 130 10.78 -4.45 -4.84
N THR A 131 10.91 -3.76 -5.97
CA THR A 131 9.96 -2.70 -6.36
C THR A 131 8.53 -3.23 -6.50
N CYS A 132 8.35 -4.42 -7.08
CA CYS A 132 7.03 -5.05 -7.19
C CYS A 132 6.46 -5.44 -5.82
N ILE A 133 7.27 -6.01 -4.93
CA ILE A 133 6.87 -6.36 -3.57
C ILE A 133 6.50 -5.11 -2.79
N CYS A 134 7.27 -4.03 -2.91
CA CYS A 134 6.92 -2.72 -2.34
C CYS A 134 5.57 -2.22 -2.89
N GLY A 135 5.36 -2.29 -4.20
CA GLY A 135 4.07 -1.94 -4.80
C GLY A 135 2.91 -2.79 -4.25
N ILE A 136 3.16 -4.05 -3.88
CA ILE A 136 2.15 -4.92 -3.27
C ILE A 136 1.92 -4.59 -1.79
N ALA A 137 2.98 -4.43 -1.01
CA ALA A 137 2.91 -4.21 0.42
C ALA A 137 2.43 -2.80 0.80
N PHE A 138 2.79 -1.79 0.00
CA PHE A 138 2.46 -0.38 0.23
C PHE A 138 1.34 0.15 -0.69
N GLY A 139 0.97 -0.62 -1.72
CA GLY A 139 0.02 -0.20 -2.74
C GLY A 139 0.56 0.84 -3.73
N GLU A 140 -0.17 1.11 -4.83
CA GLU A 140 0.06 2.32 -5.62
C GLU A 140 -0.46 3.53 -4.82
N SER A 141 0.43 4.27 -4.17
CA SER A 141 0.07 5.56 -3.54
C SER A 141 -1.07 5.46 -2.51
N GLY A 142 -1.07 4.44 -1.64
CA GLY A 142 -2.02 4.32 -0.53
C GLY A 142 -3.30 3.54 -0.83
N TYR A 143 -3.29 2.66 -1.84
CA TYR A 143 -4.38 1.71 -2.12
C TYR A 143 -3.87 0.29 -2.40
N ASP A 144 -4.52 -0.72 -1.82
CA ASP A 144 -4.24 -2.15 -2.00
C ASP A 144 -4.23 -2.54 -3.49
N PRO A 145 -3.29 -3.37 -3.98
CA PRO A 145 -3.36 -3.90 -5.34
C PRO A 145 -4.61 -4.74 -5.55
N MET A 146 -5.32 -4.50 -6.64
CA MET A 146 -6.52 -5.26 -6.97
C MET A 146 -6.18 -6.69 -7.38
N PHE A 147 -6.78 -7.66 -6.71
CA PHE A 147 -6.94 -9.01 -7.23
C PHE A 147 -8.34 -9.11 -7.84
N GLU A 148 -8.45 -9.25 -9.15
CA GLU A 148 -9.72 -9.59 -9.78
C GLU A 148 -10.22 -10.94 -9.24
N THR A 149 -11.47 -10.95 -8.78
CA THR A 149 -12.15 -12.15 -8.26
C THR A 149 -12.70 -13.01 -9.40
#